data_AF-A0A7L4NLY8-F1
#
_entry.id   AF-A0A7L4NLY8-F1
#
_cell.length_a   1.000
_cell.length_b   1.000
_cell.length_c   1.000
_cell.angle_alpha   90.00
_cell.angle_beta   90.00
_cell.angle_gamma   90.00
#
_symmetry.space_group_name_H-M   'P 1'
#
loop_
_entity.id
_entity.type
_entity.pdbx_description
1 polymer ?
#
loop_
_entity_poly.entity_id
_entity_poly.type
_entity_poly.pdbx_seq_one_letter_code
_entity_poly.pdbx_strand_id
1 'polypeptide(L)'
;VPCSAARSLQDELTCPVCLEYFNDPVLVAECGHNFCRACVTQCWEDSARRLCCPQCREPVPQRLFRPNRSLGNIVHIVRQLGLPPGPAEPPPGPPASPLASPPSASSPPLPVAAAGPPRCPRHGEPLRLFCVQDRRAVCVVCHLAREHRNHTVLPAEEAGNAAEEVPQEHLSSLRKSREEAKAEREKQSQELL
;
A
#
# COMPACT_ATOMS: atom_id res chain seq x y z
N VAL A 1 -12.55 -6.01 2.88
CA VAL A 1 -12.58 -5.96 1.40
C VAL A 1 -11.50 -5.00 0.94
N PRO A 2 -10.48 -5.45 0.18
CA PRO A 2 -9.48 -4.54 -0.38
C PRO A 2 -10.16 -3.49 -1.27
N CYS A 3 -9.71 -2.24 -1.21
CA CYS A 3 -10.19 -1.16 -2.09
C CYS A 3 -10.06 -1.60 -3.55
N SER A 4 -10.96 -1.11 -4.42
CA SER A 4 -10.95 -1.45 -5.85
C SER A 4 -9.56 -1.30 -6.49
N ALA A 5 -8.81 -0.27 -6.10
CA ALA A 5 -7.43 -0.05 -6.55
C ALA A 5 -6.43 -1.11 -6.05
N ALA A 6 -6.57 -1.60 -4.82
CA ALA A 6 -5.73 -2.68 -4.30
C ALA A 6 -6.04 -4.00 -5.01
N ARG A 7 -7.32 -4.24 -5.36
CA ARG A 7 -7.72 -5.39 -6.19
C ARG A 7 -7.16 -5.28 -7.61
N SER A 8 -7.30 -4.12 -8.24
CA SER A 8 -6.71 -3.89 -9.56
C SER A 8 -5.19 -4.11 -9.54
N LEU A 9 -4.49 -3.65 -8.50
CA LEU A 9 -3.05 -3.94 -8.37
C LEU A 9 -2.77 -5.43 -8.16
N GLN A 10 -3.57 -6.13 -7.36
CA GLN A 10 -3.41 -7.58 -7.12
C GLN A 10 -3.62 -8.37 -8.41
N ASP A 11 -4.64 -8.03 -9.19
CA ASP A 11 -4.98 -8.70 -10.46
C ASP A 11 -3.84 -8.54 -11.47
N GLU A 12 -3.23 -7.35 -11.58
CA GLU A 12 -2.08 -7.08 -12.46
C GLU A 12 -0.79 -7.81 -12.03
N LEU A 13 -0.71 -8.25 -10.77
CA LEU A 13 0.44 -8.97 -10.21
C LEU A 13 0.22 -10.49 -10.13
N THR A 14 -0.92 -10.96 -10.64
CA THR A 14 -1.32 -12.37 -10.59
C THR A 14 -0.99 -13.06 -11.89
N CYS A 15 -0.42 -14.26 -11.80
CA CYS A 15 -0.15 -15.07 -12.97
C CYS A 15 -1.44 -15.65 -13.54
N PRO A 16 -1.74 -15.45 -14.84
CA PRO A 16 -2.96 -15.97 -15.46
C PRO A 16 -3.00 -17.50 -15.58
N VAL A 17 -1.89 -18.20 -15.29
CA VAL A 17 -1.79 -19.66 -15.38
C VAL A 17 -2.03 -20.31 -14.01
N CYS A 18 -1.30 -19.88 -12.98
CA CYS A 18 -1.44 -20.47 -11.64
C CYS A 18 -2.35 -19.67 -10.71
N LEU A 19 -2.83 -18.49 -11.12
CA LEU A 19 -3.70 -17.58 -10.36
C LEU A 19 -3.11 -17.11 -9.02
N GLU A 20 -1.81 -17.29 -8.84
CA GLU A 20 -1.03 -16.81 -7.71
C GLU A 20 -0.17 -15.62 -8.12
N TYR A 21 0.33 -14.85 -7.15
CA TYR A 21 1.32 -13.82 -7.42
C TYR A 21 2.52 -14.35 -8.18
N PHE A 22 3.01 -13.60 -9.17
CA PHE A 22 4.13 -14.03 -9.99
C PHE A 22 5.33 -14.50 -9.15
N ASN A 23 5.81 -15.70 -9.47
CA ASN A 23 7.02 -16.27 -8.91
C ASN A 23 8.03 -16.48 -10.03
N ASP A 24 9.18 -15.80 -9.93
CA ASP A 24 10.16 -15.67 -11.03
C ASP A 24 9.49 -15.25 -12.35
N PRO A 25 8.89 -14.04 -12.41
CA PRO A 25 8.16 -13.58 -13.59
C PRO A 25 9.07 -13.47 -14.81
N VAL A 26 8.59 -14.01 -15.93
CA VAL A 26 9.17 -13.86 -17.25
C VAL A 26 8.18 -13.17 -18.18
N LEU A 27 8.72 -12.31 -19.03
CA LEU A 27 8.00 -11.60 -20.09
C LEU A 27 8.16 -12.39 -21.40
N VAL A 28 7.04 -12.59 -22.10
CA VAL A 28 7.04 -13.03 -23.50
C VAL A 28 7.38 -11.84 -24.39
N ALA A 29 8.51 -11.88 -25.09
CA ALA A 29 9.03 -10.72 -25.81
C ALA A 29 8.12 -10.24 -26.96
N GLU A 30 7.39 -11.15 -27.61
CA GLU A 30 6.54 -10.81 -28.76
C GLU A 30 5.24 -10.08 -28.37
N CYS A 31 4.63 -10.45 -27.24
CA CYS A 31 3.31 -9.93 -26.85
C CYS A 31 3.26 -9.22 -25.49
N GLY A 32 4.38 -9.19 -24.75
CA GLY A 32 4.48 -8.47 -23.48
C GLY A 32 3.73 -9.07 -22.30
N HIS A 33 3.21 -10.30 -22.41
CA HIS A 33 2.52 -10.97 -21.31
C HIS A 33 3.52 -11.56 -20.30
N ASN A 34 3.16 -11.49 -19.01
CA ASN A 34 3.99 -11.95 -17.91
C ASN A 34 3.46 -13.26 -17.34
N PHE A 35 4.35 -14.16 -16.96
CA PHE A 35 4.02 -15.47 -16.41
C PHE A 35 5.11 -15.93 -15.44
N CYS A 36 4.82 -16.88 -14.55
CA CYS A 36 5.86 -17.56 -13.79
C CYS A 36 6.72 -18.41 -14.72
N ARG A 37 8.04 -18.44 -14.51
CA ARG A 37 8.97 -19.27 -15.29
C ARG A 37 8.54 -20.75 -15.34
N ALA A 38 8.11 -21.31 -14.20
CA ALA A 38 7.61 -22.68 -14.12
C ALA A 38 6.35 -22.89 -14.98
N CYS A 39 5.40 -21.96 -14.92
CA CYS A 39 4.13 -22.04 -15.64
C CYS A 39 4.33 -22.03 -17.16
N VAL A 40 5.21 -21.17 -17.69
CA VAL A 40 5.47 -21.15 -19.14
C VAL A 40 6.26 -22.36 -19.61
N THR A 41 7.14 -22.89 -18.76
CA THR A 41 7.90 -24.10 -19.08
C THR A 41 6.93 -25.28 -19.21
N GLN A 42 6.06 -25.46 -18.21
CA GLN A 42 5.06 -26.52 -18.18
C GLN A 42 4.07 -26.43 -19.36
N CYS A 43 3.55 -25.23 -19.67
CA CYS A 43 2.60 -25.06 -20.76
C CYS A 43 3.19 -25.37 -22.15
N TRP A 44 4.52 -25.33 -22.33
CA TRP A 44 5.18 -25.56 -23.61
C TRP A 44 5.88 -26.92 -23.73
N GLU A 45 5.80 -27.75 -22.68
CA GLU A 45 6.33 -29.12 -22.63
C GLU A 45 5.34 -30.20 -23.12
N ASP A 46 4.06 -29.88 -23.38
CA ASP A 46 3.07 -30.92 -23.74
C ASP A 46 2.78 -31.22 -25.24
N SER A 47 2.60 -30.30 -26.19
CA SER A 47 2.31 -30.70 -27.61
C SER A 47 2.57 -29.62 -28.66
N ALA A 48 2.96 -30.03 -29.88
CA ALA A 48 3.45 -29.31 -31.08
C ALA A 48 2.73 -28.02 -31.56
N ARG A 49 1.78 -27.48 -30.78
CA ARG A 49 1.28 -26.09 -30.79
C ARG A 49 2.12 -25.16 -29.87
N ARG A 50 3.37 -25.58 -29.57
CA ARG A 50 4.27 -25.19 -28.44
C ARG A 50 4.88 -23.78 -28.48
N LEU A 51 4.29 -22.86 -29.21
CA LEU A 51 4.86 -21.54 -29.43
C LEU A 51 3.76 -20.49 -29.34
N CYS A 52 2.72 -20.65 -28.52
CA CYS A 52 1.68 -19.64 -28.38
C CYS A 52 1.66 -19.09 -26.96
N CYS A 53 1.46 -17.79 -26.83
CA CYS A 53 1.19 -17.16 -25.54
C CYS A 53 -0.11 -17.74 -24.93
N PRO A 54 -0.10 -18.21 -23.66
CA PRO A 54 -1.31 -18.73 -23.01
C PRO A 54 -2.45 -17.71 -22.89
N GLN A 55 -2.14 -16.41 -22.92
CA GLN A 55 -3.12 -15.35 -22.73
C GLN A 55 -3.71 -14.83 -24.04
N CYS A 56 -2.86 -14.47 -25.02
CA CYS A 56 -3.32 -13.91 -26.29
C CYS A 56 -3.27 -14.88 -27.48
N ARG A 57 -2.73 -16.10 -27.29
CA ARG A 57 -2.55 -17.14 -28.32
C ARG A 57 -1.61 -16.76 -29.47
N GLU A 58 -0.95 -15.62 -29.38
CA GLU A 58 -0.01 -15.12 -30.37
C GLU A 58 1.25 -16.00 -30.44
N PRO A 59 1.80 -16.26 -31.65
CA PRO A 59 2.97 -17.10 -31.80
C PRO A 59 4.24 -16.48 -31.18
N VAL A 60 5.08 -17.33 -30.60
CA VAL A 60 6.29 -17.04 -29.81
C VAL A 60 7.43 -17.89 -30.38
N PRO A 61 8.02 -17.51 -31.54
CA PRO A 61 8.88 -18.40 -32.31
C PRO A 61 10.20 -18.79 -31.62
N GLN A 62 10.65 -18.06 -30.58
CA GLN A 62 12.01 -18.24 -30.05
C GLN A 62 12.11 -18.58 -28.56
N ARG A 63 10.99 -18.80 -27.86
CA ARG A 63 10.99 -18.96 -26.38
C ARG A 63 11.85 -17.90 -25.66
N LEU A 64 11.92 -16.69 -26.23
CA LEU A 64 12.74 -15.61 -25.71
C LEU A 64 12.06 -14.99 -24.51
N PHE A 65 12.25 -15.65 -23.38
CA PHE A 65 11.80 -15.17 -22.10
C PHE A 65 12.80 -14.20 -21.52
N ARG A 66 12.33 -13.01 -21.18
CA ARG A 66 13.12 -12.07 -20.39
C ARG A 66 12.63 -12.07 -18.95
N PRO A 67 13.50 -12.37 -17.97
CA PRO A 67 13.16 -12.20 -16.57
C PRO A 67 12.73 -10.75 -16.30
N ASN A 68 11.59 -10.56 -15.65
CA ASN A 68 11.07 -9.25 -15.28
C ASN A 68 11.35 -8.97 -13.80
N ARG A 69 12.59 -8.56 -13.49
CA ARG A 69 13.01 -8.30 -12.11
C ARG A 69 12.17 -7.22 -11.43
N SER A 70 11.74 -6.20 -12.17
CA SER A 70 10.89 -5.13 -11.63
C SER A 70 9.56 -5.67 -11.15
N LEU A 71 8.91 -6.55 -11.92
CA LEU A 71 7.66 -7.19 -11.51
C LEU A 71 7.86 -8.09 -10.28
N GLY A 72 8.97 -8.84 -10.24
CA GLY A 72 9.34 -9.63 -9.06
C GLY A 72 9.55 -8.78 -7.80
N ASN A 73 10.21 -7.63 -7.93
CA ASN A 73 10.41 -6.69 -6.83
C ASN A 73 9.07 -6.11 -6.32
N ILE A 74 8.17 -5.74 -7.23
CA ILE A 74 6.84 -5.22 -6.88
C ILE A 74 6.03 -6.29 -6.15
N VAL A 75 6.01 -7.53 -6.65
CA VAL A 75 5.35 -8.66 -5.98
C VAL A 75 5.91 -8.88 -4.57
N HIS A 76 7.24 -8.78 -4.40
CA HIS A 76 7.86 -8.92 -3.09
C HIS A 76 7.37 -7.84 -2.11
N ILE A 77 7.29 -6.57 -2.54
CA ILE A 77 6.78 -5.46 -1.74
C ILE A 77 5.30 -5.70 -1.37
N VAL A 78 4.47 -6.10 -2.33
CA VAL A 78 3.04 -6.36 -2.10
C VAL A 78 2.82 -7.52 -1.13
N ARG A 79 3.65 -8.55 -1.18
CA ARG A 79 3.64 -9.64 -0.19
C ARG A 79 4.00 -9.16 1.23
N GLN A 80 4.97 -8.25 1.37
CA GLN A 80 5.31 -7.65 2.66
C GLN A 80 4.17 -6.78 3.23
N LEU A 81 3.34 -6.20 2.36
CA LEU A 81 2.14 -5.46 2.75
C LEU A 81 0.96 -6.37 3.17
N GLY A 82 1.13 -7.70 3.15
CA GLY A 82 0.11 -8.66 3.59
C GLY A 82 -1.14 -8.70 2.71
N LEU A 83 -1.03 -8.25 1.46
CA LEU A 83 -2.13 -8.25 0.50
C LEU A 83 -2.24 -9.64 -0.15
N PRO A 84 -3.39 -10.33 -0.10
CA PRO A 84 -3.55 -11.61 -0.79
C PRO A 84 -3.58 -11.41 -2.32
N PRO A 85 -3.13 -12.40 -3.11
CA PRO A 85 -3.30 -12.37 -4.57
C PRO A 85 -4.78 -12.25 -4.97
N GLY A 86 -5.03 -11.81 -6.21
CA GLY A 86 -6.36 -11.58 -6.77
C GLY A 86 -7.30 -12.79 -6.58
N PRO A 87 -8.61 -12.61 -6.75
CA PRO A 87 -9.65 -13.33 -6.02
C PRO A 87 -9.47 -14.86 -6.06
N ALA A 88 -8.91 -15.40 -4.99
CA ALA A 88 -9.28 -16.72 -4.53
C ALA A 88 -10.76 -16.61 -4.13
N GLU A 89 -11.66 -17.10 -4.98
CA GLU A 89 -12.91 -17.64 -4.44
C GLU A 89 -12.51 -18.60 -3.32
N PRO A 90 -13.12 -18.48 -2.11
CA PRO A 90 -12.91 -19.50 -1.09
C PRO A 90 -13.28 -20.85 -1.73
N PRO A 91 -12.47 -21.91 -1.53
CA PRO A 91 -12.85 -23.22 -2.01
C PRO A 91 -14.28 -23.51 -1.55
N PRO A 92 -15.16 -24.06 -2.40
CA PRO A 92 -16.50 -24.42 -1.96
C PRO A 92 -16.32 -25.28 -0.71
N GLY A 93 -16.86 -24.79 0.40
CA GLY A 93 -16.82 -25.52 1.66
C GLY A 93 -17.33 -26.95 1.41
N PRO A 94 -16.83 -27.94 2.17
CA PRO A 94 -17.31 -29.30 2.00
C PRO A 94 -18.86 -29.28 2.07
N PRO A 95 -19.55 -30.07 1.23
CA PRO A 95 -21.01 -30.06 1.22
C PRO A 95 -21.50 -30.29 2.65
N ALA A 96 -22.38 -29.40 3.10
CA ALA A 96 -22.99 -29.48 4.41
C ALA A 96 -23.63 -30.88 4.55
N SER A 97 -22.97 -31.75 5.31
CA SER A 97 -23.56 -33.02 5.70
C SER A 97 -24.68 -32.71 6.69
N PRO A 98 -25.89 -33.25 6.49
CA PRO A 98 -27.00 -32.96 7.38
C PRO A 98 -26.82 -33.76 8.67
N LEU A 99 -27.21 -33.13 9.78
CA LEU A 99 -27.32 -33.66 11.14
C LEU A 99 -26.01 -33.85 11.92
N ALA A 100 -25.78 -32.92 12.84
CA ALA A 100 -25.64 -33.26 14.25
C ALA A 100 -26.21 -32.12 15.11
N SER A 101 -27.05 -32.48 16.08
CA SER A 101 -27.82 -31.63 17.00
C SER A 101 -26.99 -30.59 17.78
N PRO A 102 -27.59 -29.50 18.29
CA PRO A 102 -26.86 -28.51 19.09
C PRO A 102 -26.68 -29.02 20.53
N PRO A 103 -25.55 -28.73 21.20
CA PRO A 103 -25.52 -28.63 22.64
C PRO A 103 -25.81 -27.20 23.10
N SER A 104 -26.67 -27.11 24.10
CA SER A 104 -27.01 -25.91 24.86
C SER A 104 -25.86 -25.40 25.73
N ALA A 105 -25.94 -24.09 25.98
CA ALA A 105 -25.60 -23.36 27.20
C ALA A 105 -24.19 -22.72 27.34
N SER A 106 -24.28 -21.40 27.57
CA SER A 106 -23.55 -20.61 28.57
C SER A 106 -22.11 -20.19 28.29
N SER A 107 -21.94 -18.97 27.78
CA SER A 107 -21.29 -17.85 28.49
C SER A 107 -21.22 -16.62 27.57
N PRO A 108 -21.45 -15.38 28.06
CA PRO A 108 -21.26 -14.17 27.25
C PRO A 108 -19.80 -13.73 27.30
N PRO A 109 -19.16 -13.33 26.19
CA PRO A 109 -17.97 -12.50 26.27
C PRO A 109 -18.37 -11.02 26.37
N LEU A 110 -17.65 -10.35 27.26
CA LEU A 110 -17.71 -8.96 27.67
C LEU A 110 -17.59 -7.96 26.49
N PRO A 111 -18.08 -6.71 26.63
CA PRO A 111 -17.92 -5.70 25.59
C PRO A 111 -16.50 -5.14 25.63
N VAL A 112 -15.63 -5.59 24.74
CA VAL A 112 -14.35 -4.92 24.50
C VAL A 112 -14.63 -3.73 23.57
N ALA A 113 -14.82 -2.56 24.17
CA ALA A 113 -14.87 -1.29 23.47
C ALA A 113 -13.47 -0.99 22.87
N ALA A 114 -13.16 -1.60 21.73
CA ALA A 114 -12.08 -1.16 20.87
C ALA A 114 -12.64 -0.08 19.94
N ALA A 115 -12.69 1.15 20.42
CA ALA A 115 -12.87 2.31 19.54
C ALA A 115 -11.67 2.31 18.57
N GLY A 116 -11.90 1.81 17.36
CA GLY A 116 -10.88 1.74 16.32
C GLY A 116 -10.36 3.13 15.94
N PRO A 117 -9.24 3.20 15.19
CA PRO A 117 -8.64 4.46 14.81
C PRO A 117 -9.65 5.38 14.09
N PRO A 118 -9.58 6.70 14.32
CA PRO A 118 -10.51 7.65 13.71
C PRO A 118 -10.46 7.51 12.19
N ARG A 119 -11.64 7.53 11.57
CA ARG A 119 -11.81 7.29 10.13
C ARG A 119 -11.98 8.62 9.40
N CYS A 120 -11.46 8.69 8.19
CA CYS A 120 -11.60 9.86 7.34
C CYS A 120 -13.09 10.05 6.98
N PRO A 121 -13.68 11.24 7.22
CA PRO A 121 -15.09 11.48 6.89
C PRO A 121 -15.37 11.48 5.37
N ARG A 122 -14.34 11.71 4.53
CA ARG A 122 -14.48 11.69 3.07
C ARG A 122 -14.30 10.30 2.45
N HIS A 123 -13.46 9.46 3.03
CA HIS A 123 -13.03 8.20 2.41
C HIS A 123 -13.33 6.95 3.25
N GLY A 124 -13.76 7.09 4.50
CA GLY A 124 -14.03 5.97 5.42
C GLY A 124 -12.80 5.16 5.85
N GLU A 125 -11.61 5.52 5.35
CA GLU A 125 -10.34 4.87 5.66
C GLU A 125 -9.73 5.38 6.96
N PRO A 126 -8.99 4.53 7.71
CA PRO A 126 -8.36 4.93 8.95
C PRO A 126 -7.34 6.05 8.70
N LEU A 127 -7.35 7.06 9.55
CA LEU A 127 -6.43 8.19 9.50
C LEU A 127 -5.06 7.76 10.06
N ARG A 128 -4.29 7.06 9.23
CA ARG A 128 -2.96 6.51 9.58
C ARG A 128 -1.79 7.37 9.14
N LEU A 129 -2.03 8.51 8.51
CA LEU A 129 -1.00 9.44 8.08
C LEU A 129 -1.25 10.80 8.72
N PHE A 130 -0.21 11.58 8.97
CA PHE A 130 -0.28 12.95 9.45
C PHE A 130 0.41 13.86 8.44
N CYS A 131 -0.32 14.83 7.92
CA CYS A 131 0.26 15.84 7.05
C CYS A 131 0.88 16.95 7.90
N VAL A 132 2.18 17.17 7.75
CA VAL A 132 2.94 18.17 8.51
C VAL A 132 2.50 19.60 8.15
N GLN A 133 2.25 19.85 6.87
CA GLN A 133 1.85 21.16 6.35
C GLN A 133 0.45 21.57 6.80
N ASP A 134 -0.51 20.65 6.78
CA ASP A 134 -1.90 20.92 7.15
C ASP A 134 -2.24 20.59 8.61
N ARG A 135 -1.25 20.07 9.36
CA ARG A 135 -1.36 19.64 10.76
C ARG A 135 -2.61 18.80 11.06
N ARG A 136 -2.95 17.90 10.14
CA ARG A 136 -4.13 17.04 10.28
C ARG A 136 -3.81 15.61 9.92
N ALA A 137 -4.49 14.70 10.60
CA ALA A 137 -4.49 13.31 10.22
C ALA A 137 -5.24 13.15 8.89
N VAL A 138 -4.60 12.46 7.94
CA VAL A 138 -5.11 12.18 6.60
C VAL A 138 -5.09 10.67 6.38
N CYS A 139 -5.98 10.18 5.53
CA CYS A 139 -5.93 8.77 5.10
C CYS A 139 -5.00 8.62 3.89
N VAL A 140 -4.64 7.38 3.57
CA VAL A 140 -3.82 7.04 2.39
C VAL A 140 -4.44 7.56 1.08
N VAL A 141 -5.78 7.60 1.01
CA VAL A 141 -6.50 8.12 -0.15
C VAL A 141 -6.33 9.64 -0.26
N CYS A 142 -6.42 10.38 0.85
CA CYS A 142 -6.19 11.84 0.86
C CYS A 142 -4.77 12.22 0.40
N HIS A 143 -3.76 11.41 0.74
CA HIS A 143 -2.39 11.62 0.27
C HIS A 143 -2.27 11.43 -1.26
N LEU A 144 -2.88 10.37 -1.80
CA LEU A 144 -2.79 10.07 -3.23
C LEU A 144 -3.72 10.93 -4.11
N ALA A 145 -4.85 11.38 -3.59
CA ALA A 145 -5.96 11.87 -4.39
C ALA A 145 -5.87 13.32 -4.86
N ARG A 146 -5.01 14.18 -4.27
CA ARG A 146 -4.54 15.51 -4.76
C ARG A 146 -4.28 16.53 -3.64
N GLU A 147 -5.04 16.51 -2.54
CA GLU A 147 -4.92 17.52 -1.46
C GLU A 147 -3.58 17.46 -0.70
N HIS A 148 -2.94 16.29 -0.61
CA HIS A 148 -1.69 16.12 0.16
C HIS A 148 -0.59 15.40 -0.63
N ARG A 149 -0.70 15.35 -1.96
CA ARG A 149 0.23 14.61 -2.83
C ARG A 149 1.65 15.14 -2.78
N ASN A 150 1.79 16.44 -2.56
CA ASN A 150 3.07 17.13 -2.48
C ASN A 150 3.42 17.55 -1.04
N HIS A 151 2.61 17.12 -0.06
CA HIS A 151 2.87 17.43 1.34
C HIS A 151 3.61 16.28 2.00
N THR A 152 4.47 16.63 2.95
CA THR A 152 5.18 15.66 3.77
C THR A 152 4.16 15.00 4.69
N VAL A 153 4.01 13.69 4.54
CA VAL A 153 3.14 12.88 5.39
C VAL A 153 3.98 11.90 6.19
N LEU A 154 3.69 11.80 7.49
CA LEU A 154 4.33 10.86 8.42
C LEU A 154 3.30 9.83 8.88
N PRO A 155 3.69 8.60 9.25
CA PRO A 155 2.78 7.65 9.88
C PRO A 155 2.18 8.23 11.18
N ALA A 156 0.89 8.03 11.41
CA ALA A 156 0.17 8.55 12.59
C ALA A 156 0.68 7.93 13.90
N GLU A 157 1.26 6.73 13.82
CA GLU A 157 1.95 6.04 14.91
C GLU A 157 3.23 6.77 15.38
N GLU A 158 3.89 7.53 14.49
CA GLU A 158 5.06 8.35 14.80
C GLU A 158 4.71 9.83 15.04
N ALA A 159 3.50 10.27 14.63
CA ALA A 159 3.05 11.65 14.77
C ALA A 159 2.65 12.07 16.20
N GLY A 160 2.44 11.10 17.10
CA GLY A 160 2.29 11.38 18.54
C GLY A 160 3.56 12.01 19.14
N ASN A 161 4.72 11.78 18.52
CA ASN A 161 6.02 12.27 18.96
C ASN A 161 6.62 13.33 18.01
N ALA A 162 6.20 13.37 16.73
CA ALA A 162 6.72 14.31 15.75
C ALA A 162 6.12 15.74 15.81
N ALA A 163 5.25 16.01 16.79
CA ALA A 163 4.70 17.35 17.01
C ALA A 163 5.65 18.30 17.78
N GLU A 164 6.78 17.83 18.32
CA GLU A 164 7.68 18.69 19.12
C GLU A 164 9.16 18.42 18.85
N GLU A 165 9.62 18.61 17.61
CA GLU A 165 11.03 18.92 17.38
C GLU A 165 11.16 20.10 16.43
N VAL A 166 10.68 21.27 16.89
CA VAL A 166 11.29 22.51 16.41
C VAL A 166 12.66 22.59 17.07
N PRO A 167 13.78 22.62 16.32
CA PRO A 167 15.11 22.64 16.93
C PRO A 167 15.23 23.80 17.92
N GLN A 168 15.41 23.47 19.20
CA GLN A 168 15.44 24.42 20.33
C GLN A 168 16.49 25.53 20.11
N GLU A 169 17.56 25.21 19.37
CA GLU A 169 18.61 26.16 18.97
C GLU A 169 18.16 27.22 17.96
N HIS A 170 17.29 26.87 17.00
CA HIS A 170 16.79 27.83 16.02
C HIS A 170 15.78 28.79 16.66
N LEU A 171 14.96 28.29 17.60
CA LEU A 171 14.03 29.13 18.38
C LEU A 171 14.74 30.05 19.36
N SER A 172 15.80 29.61 20.02
CA SER A 172 16.59 30.46 20.92
C SER A 172 17.30 31.56 20.15
N SER A 173 17.86 31.25 18.97
CA SER A 173 18.51 32.22 18.09
C SER A 173 17.53 33.28 17.55
N LEU A 174 16.33 32.86 17.12
CA LEU A 174 15.28 33.78 16.63
C LEU A 174 14.69 34.67 17.74
N ARG A 175 14.63 34.18 18.98
CA ARG A 175 14.21 35.01 20.13
C ARG A 175 15.24 36.10 20.43
N LYS A 176 16.52 35.74 20.40
CA LYS A 176 17.65 36.65 20.65
C LYS A 176 17.75 37.75 19.60
N SER A 177 17.70 37.39 18.31
CA SER A 177 17.76 38.37 17.22
C SER A 177 16.58 39.34 17.22
N ARG A 178 15.39 38.89 17.63
CA ARG A 178 14.21 39.74 17.77
C ARG A 178 14.34 40.72 18.95
N GLU A 179 14.91 40.30 20.07
CA GLU A 179 15.16 41.18 21.21
C GLU A 179 16.24 42.21 20.90
N GLU A 180 17.31 41.81 20.23
CA GLU A 180 18.38 42.70 19.76
C GLU A 180 17.83 43.74 18.77
N ALA A 181 17.05 43.31 17.76
CA ALA A 181 16.44 44.23 16.81
C ALA A 181 15.42 45.20 17.47
N LYS A 182 14.73 44.75 18.51
CA LYS A 182 13.80 45.59 19.26
C LYS A 182 14.54 46.63 20.11
N ALA A 183 15.61 46.22 20.80
CA ALA A 183 16.46 47.10 21.59
C ALA A 183 17.17 48.14 20.70
N GLU A 184 17.64 47.74 19.53
CA GLU A 184 18.27 48.64 18.56
C GLU A 184 17.27 49.66 18.01
N ARG A 185 16.06 49.21 17.64
CA ARG A 185 14.98 50.10 17.17
C ARG A 185 14.50 51.07 18.26
N GLU A 186 14.47 50.63 19.51
CA GLU A 186 14.11 51.48 20.66
C GLU A 186 15.20 52.52 20.95
N LYS A 187 16.47 52.12 20.88
CA LYS A 187 17.62 53.03 21.03
C LYS A 187 17.68 54.07 19.92
N GLN A 188 17.48 53.67 18.66
CA GLN A 188 17.35 54.58 17.53
C GLN A 188 16.16 55.53 17.69
N SER A 189 15.04 55.06 18.25
CA SER A 189 13.87 55.91 18.52
C SER A 189 14.11 56.92 19.64
N GLN A 190 14.95 56.59 20.64
CA GLN A 190 15.29 57.50 21.74
C GLN A 190 16.36 58.54 21.34
N GLU A 191 17.21 58.24 20.37
CA GLU A 191 18.18 59.21 19.80
C GLU A 191 17.53 60.19 18.80
N LEU A 192 16.34 59.88 18.29
CA LEU A 192 15.59 60.72 17.34
C LEU A 192 14.55 61.65 18.02
N LEU A 193 14.50 61.67 19.35
CA LEU A 193 13.67 62.56 20.19
C LEU A 193 14.56 63.53 20.98
#